data_AF-A0A6C1NQF0-F1
#
_entry.id   AF-A0A6C1NQF0-F1
#
_cell.length_a   1.000
_cell.length_b   1.000
_cell.length_c   1.000
_cell.angle_alpha   90.00
_cell.angle_beta   90.00
_cell.angle_gamma   90.00
#
_symmetry.space_group_name_H-M   'P 1'
#
loop_
_entity.id
_entity.type
_entity.pdbx_description
1 polymer ?
#
loop_
_entity_poly.entity_id
_entity_poly.type
_entity_poly.pdbx_seq_one_letter_code
_entity_poly.pdbx_strand_id
1 'polypeptide(L)'
;MSRELRLPRQGVDEPGPPRVFSGLLSRSSSVRVGLTRFLAPRDEATVTSPQHLASLRSTPSSPCIGECRLDEEGVTCTGCRRTLTEIRLWGQMDDEGRWAVLRRLAQEEAAAEAR
;
A
#
# COMPACT_ATOMS: atom_id res chain seq x y z
N MET A 1 47.21 -45.67 -1.98
CA MET A 1 47.72 -44.93 -0.81
C MET A 1 47.15 -43.52 -0.93
N SER A 2 45.96 -43.30 -0.38
CA SER A 2 45.78 -42.49 0.84
C SER A 2 46.03 -41.01 0.52
N ARG A 3 45.08 -40.08 0.64
CA ARG A 3 44.17 -39.93 1.77
C ARG A 3 43.18 -38.82 1.45
N GLU A 4 41.94 -39.06 1.85
CA GLU A 4 40.82 -38.15 1.74
C GLU A 4 41.06 -36.92 2.63
N LEU A 5 40.93 -35.72 2.05
CA LEU A 5 40.72 -34.49 2.81
C LEU A 5 39.32 -33.98 2.49
N ARG A 6 38.37 -34.68 3.13
CA ARG A 6 36.98 -34.29 3.33
C ARG A 6 36.97 -32.98 4.13
N LEU A 7 36.76 -31.85 3.46
CA LEU A 7 36.40 -30.61 4.13
C LEU A 7 34.88 -30.58 4.39
N PRO A 8 34.45 -30.22 5.62
CA PRO A 8 33.05 -30.24 6.00
C PRO A 8 32.27 -29.02 5.46
N ARG A 9 31.07 -29.34 4.94
CA ARG A 9 29.83 -28.57 4.81
C ARG A 9 29.93 -27.06 5.12
N GLN A 10 29.98 -26.24 4.07
CA GLN A 10 29.67 -24.81 4.16
C GLN A 10 28.19 -24.64 4.49
N GLY A 11 27.93 -23.82 5.51
CA GLY A 11 26.63 -23.57 6.10
C GLY A 11 25.66 -22.92 5.14
N VAL A 12 24.40 -23.28 5.33
CA VAL A 12 23.21 -22.71 4.71
C VAL A 12 23.17 -21.19 4.95
N ASP A 13 23.22 -20.39 3.89
CA ASP A 13 22.74 -19.01 3.92
C ASP A 13 21.22 -19.10 3.73
N GLU A 14 20.52 -19.22 4.85
CA GLU A 14 19.07 -19.25 4.89
C GLU A 14 18.55 -17.80 4.77
N PRO A 15 17.79 -17.45 3.71
CA PRO A 15 17.13 -16.16 3.66
C PRO A 15 16.07 -16.12 4.77
N GLY A 16 16.34 -15.33 5.81
CA GLY A 16 15.44 -15.14 6.93
C GLY A 16 14.04 -14.72 6.46
N PRO A 17 12.96 -15.24 7.06
CA PRO A 17 11.60 -14.97 6.61
C PRO A 17 11.25 -13.48 6.73
N PRO A 18 10.32 -12.95 5.91
CA PRO A 18 9.86 -11.58 6.05
C PRO A 18 9.27 -11.40 7.45
N ARG A 19 9.71 -10.34 8.14
CA ARG A 19 9.18 -9.92 9.45
C ARG A 19 7.70 -9.60 9.31
N VAL A 20 6.85 -10.60 9.52
CA VAL A 20 5.41 -10.39 9.70
C VAL A 20 5.22 -9.66 11.02
N PHE A 21 4.67 -8.45 10.93
CA PHE A 21 4.31 -7.63 12.08
C PHE A 21 3.16 -8.37 12.82
N SER A 22 3.51 -9.17 13.82
CA SER A 22 2.55 -9.83 14.70
C SER A 22 1.96 -8.79 15.64
N GLY A 23 1.04 -7.98 15.10
CA GLY A 23 0.15 -7.15 15.87
C GLY A 23 -0.88 -8.03 16.57
N LEU A 24 -0.56 -8.48 17.78
CA LEU A 24 -1.56 -8.95 18.74
C LEU A 24 -2.53 -7.80 19.07
N LEU A 25 -3.56 -7.62 18.26
CA LEU A 25 -4.77 -6.95 18.70
C LEU A 25 -5.64 -7.97 19.42
N SER A 26 -5.42 -8.02 20.73
CA SER A 26 -6.36 -8.47 21.74
C SER A 26 -7.80 -8.08 21.36
N ARG A 27 -8.62 -9.06 21.00
CA ARG A 27 -10.08 -8.94 20.99
C ARG A 27 -10.68 -10.11 21.75
N SER A 28 -10.52 -10.06 23.07
CA SER A 28 -11.46 -10.73 23.96
C SER A 28 -12.42 -9.68 24.49
N SER A 29 -13.65 -9.69 23.98
CA SER A 29 -14.82 -9.28 24.74
C SER A 29 -16.04 -9.90 24.09
N SER A 30 -16.52 -10.95 24.77
CA SER A 30 -17.81 -11.57 24.62
C SER A 30 -18.91 -10.56 24.29
N VAL A 31 -19.63 -10.76 23.20
CA VAL A 31 -20.97 -10.20 23.07
C VAL A 31 -21.93 -11.36 22.91
N ARG A 32 -22.78 -11.48 23.93
CA ARG A 32 -23.84 -12.45 24.09
C ARG A 32 -24.79 -12.38 22.90
N VAL A 33 -25.08 -13.54 22.31
CA VAL A 33 -26.22 -13.74 21.42
C VAL A 33 -27.48 -13.42 22.22
N GLY A 34 -28.12 -12.30 21.89
CA GLY A 34 -29.31 -11.79 22.55
C GLY A 34 -30.18 -11.03 21.55
N LEU A 35 -31.12 -11.75 20.95
CA LEU A 35 -32.22 -11.26 20.14
C LEU A 35 -33.05 -10.22 20.93
N THR A 36 -33.13 -8.97 20.44
CA THR A 36 -34.33 -8.07 20.41
C THR A 36 -33.95 -6.59 20.24
N ARG A 37 -33.85 -6.14 18.98
CA ARG A 37 -34.41 -4.84 18.57
C ARG A 37 -34.47 -4.80 17.05
N PHE A 38 -35.68 -4.87 16.49
CA PHE A 38 -35.91 -4.31 15.18
C PHE A 38 -35.66 -2.79 15.29
N LEU A 39 -34.44 -2.37 14.99
CA LEU A 39 -34.11 -1.00 14.60
C LEU A 39 -33.75 -1.09 13.13
N ALA A 40 -34.54 -0.41 12.30
CA ALA A 40 -34.25 -0.24 10.89
C ALA A 40 -32.81 0.28 10.68
N PRO A 41 -32.11 -0.16 9.63
CA PRO A 41 -30.81 0.35 9.28
C PRO A 41 -30.90 1.85 8.99
N ARG A 42 -30.09 2.59 9.75
CA ARG A 42 -29.43 3.86 9.43
C ARG A 42 -29.74 4.40 8.02
N ASP A 43 -30.36 5.58 7.97
CA ASP A 43 -30.39 6.58 6.89
C ASP A 43 -29.18 6.54 5.90
N GLU A 44 -29.09 5.58 4.98
CA GLU A 44 -27.87 5.35 4.18
C GLU A 44 -27.90 6.00 2.78
N ALA A 45 -28.94 6.75 2.40
CA ALA A 45 -29.15 7.12 0.99
C ALA A 45 -29.08 8.61 0.61
N THR A 46 -28.91 9.57 1.53
CA THR A 46 -28.95 11.01 1.18
C THR A 46 -27.71 11.83 1.55
N VAL A 47 -26.69 11.24 2.19
CA VAL A 47 -25.43 11.94 2.53
C VAL A 47 -24.40 11.81 1.41
N THR A 48 -24.77 12.12 0.17
CA THR A 48 -23.77 12.40 -0.87
C THR A 48 -24.32 13.54 -1.69
N SER A 49 -24.03 14.76 -1.23
CA SER A 49 -24.39 15.98 -1.94
C SER A 49 -23.80 15.93 -3.36
N PRO A 50 -24.55 16.33 -4.41
CA PRO A 50 -24.06 16.38 -5.78
C PRO A 50 -22.74 17.16 -5.92
N GLN A 51 -22.56 18.17 -5.07
CA GLN A 51 -21.34 18.98 -5.02
C GLN A 51 -20.13 18.18 -4.52
N HIS A 52 -20.31 17.26 -3.56
CA HIS A 52 -19.22 16.41 -3.07
C HIS A 52 -18.73 15.45 -4.16
N LEU A 53 -19.66 14.85 -4.92
CA LEU A 53 -19.31 13.97 -6.03
C LEU A 53 -18.62 14.73 -7.17
N ALA A 54 -19.03 15.98 -7.44
CA ALA A 54 -18.34 16.85 -8.39
C ALA A 54 -16.90 17.13 -7.94
N SER A 55 -16.67 17.47 -6.67
CA SER A 55 -15.32 17.69 -6.13
C SER A 55 -14.43 16.44 -6.23
N LEU A 56 -14.98 15.24 -5.96
CA LEU A 56 -14.23 13.98 -6.11
C LEU A 56 -13.82 13.70 -7.56
N ARG A 57 -14.63 14.10 -8.54
CA ARG A 57 -14.31 13.94 -9.97
C ARG A 57 -13.23 14.91 -10.46
N SER A 58 -13.09 16.07 -9.80
CA SER A 58 -12.07 17.07 -10.13
C SER A 58 -10.75 16.82 -9.39
N THR A 59 -10.79 16.12 -8.26
CA THR A 59 -9.61 15.79 -7.46
C THR A 59 -8.82 14.65 -8.11
N PRO A 60 -7.50 14.77 -8.30
CA PRO A 60 -6.67 13.69 -8.81
C PRO A 60 -6.65 12.49 -7.86
N SER A 61 -7.07 11.34 -8.37
CA SER A 61 -7.02 10.06 -7.65
C SER A 61 -5.58 9.61 -7.39
N SER A 62 -5.36 8.87 -6.29
CA SER A 62 -4.05 8.30 -6.01
C SER A 62 -3.72 7.19 -7.01
N PRO A 63 -2.47 7.10 -7.52
CA PRO A 63 -2.05 6.02 -8.42
C PRO A 63 -1.61 4.77 -7.63
N CYS A 64 -2.07 4.61 -6.39
CA CYS A 64 -1.63 3.52 -5.53
C CYS A 64 -2.36 2.21 -5.91
N ILE A 65 -1.60 1.14 -6.15
CA ILE A 65 -2.14 -0.18 -6.48
C ILE A 65 -2.37 -1.08 -5.24
N GLY A 66 -2.18 -0.53 -4.03
CA GLY A 66 -2.35 -1.28 -2.78
C GLY A 66 -1.16 -2.18 -2.39
N GLU A 67 -0.13 -2.28 -3.22
CA GLU A 67 1.13 -2.94 -2.87
C GLU A 67 2.19 -1.90 -2.52
N CYS A 68 2.60 -1.88 -1.25
CA CYS A 68 3.68 -1.01 -0.77
C CYS A 68 4.99 -1.81 -0.73
N ARG A 69 5.84 -1.59 -1.73
CA ARG A 69 7.19 -2.15 -1.80
C ARG A 69 8.13 -1.06 -2.28
N LEU A 70 9.17 -0.76 -1.51
CA LEU A 70 10.19 0.21 -1.89
C LEU A 70 11.32 -0.50 -2.65
N ASP A 71 12.07 0.26 -3.43
CA ASP A 71 13.33 -0.13 -4.04
C ASP A 71 14.41 -0.41 -2.97
N GLU A 72 15.57 -0.89 -3.42
CA GLU A 72 16.68 -1.24 -2.53
C GLU A 72 17.18 -0.03 -1.70
N GLU A 73 17.04 1.18 -2.25
CA GLU A 73 17.40 2.44 -1.58
C GLU A 73 16.30 2.94 -0.63
N GLY A 74 15.10 2.37 -0.68
CA GLY A 74 13.98 2.78 0.17
C GLY A 74 13.37 4.14 -0.21
N VAL A 75 13.63 4.64 -1.42
CA VAL A 75 13.25 5.98 -1.88
C VAL A 75 11.99 5.91 -2.73
N THR A 76 11.83 4.90 -3.57
CA THR A 76 10.78 4.82 -4.58
C THR A 76 9.98 3.54 -4.44
N CYS A 77 8.65 3.64 -4.49
CA CYS A 77 7.79 2.47 -4.49
C CYS A 77 7.87 1.76 -5.85
N THR A 78 8.22 0.48 -5.88
CA THR A 78 8.30 -0.32 -7.11
C THR A 78 6.93 -0.60 -7.73
N GLY A 79 5.85 -0.51 -6.94
CA GLY A 79 4.47 -0.73 -7.41
C GLY A 79 3.88 0.50 -8.08
N CYS A 80 3.76 1.61 -7.35
CA CYS A 80 3.16 2.85 -7.86
C CYS A 80 4.16 3.87 -8.41
N ARG A 81 5.47 3.58 -8.37
CA ARG A 81 6.59 4.40 -8.89
C ARG A 81 6.73 5.80 -8.29
N ARG A 82 6.03 6.06 -7.19
CA ARG A 82 6.14 7.30 -6.40
C ARG A 82 7.27 7.23 -5.40
N THR A 83 7.86 8.38 -5.12
CA THR A 83 8.81 8.53 -4.03
C THR A 83 8.11 8.47 -2.67
N LEU A 84 8.83 8.05 -1.64
CA LEU A 84 8.35 7.99 -0.27
C LEU A 84 7.88 9.36 0.25
N THR A 85 8.56 10.43 -0.16
CA THR A 85 8.17 11.81 0.16
C THR A 85 6.81 12.16 -0.46
N GLU A 86 6.62 11.88 -1.75
CA GLU A 86 5.34 12.09 -2.43
C GLU A 86 4.21 11.26 -1.82
N ILE A 87 4.49 10.04 -1.36
CA ILE A 87 3.51 9.19 -0.68
C ILE A 87 3.08 9.81 0.66
N ARG A 88 4.04 10.25 1.48
CA ARG A 88 3.78 10.89 2.79
C ARG A 88 3.02 12.20 2.66
N LEU A 89 3.32 12.97 1.61
CA LEU A 89 2.74 14.29 1.41
C LEU A 89 1.45 14.27 0.57
N TRP A 90 1.02 13.13 0.02
CA TRP A 90 -0.10 13.09 -0.94
C TRP A 90 -1.39 13.74 -0.42
N GLY A 91 -1.78 13.43 0.82
CA GLY A 91 -2.97 14.01 1.44
C GLY A 91 -2.87 15.52 1.69
N GLN A 92 -1.64 16.05 1.79
CA GLN A 92 -1.34 17.46 2.05
C GLN A 92 -1.02 18.25 0.77
N MET A 93 -0.76 17.57 -0.35
CA MET A 93 -0.54 18.21 -1.64
C MET A 93 -1.82 18.82 -2.19
N ASP A 94 -1.71 20.01 -2.77
CA ASP A 94 -2.75 20.61 -3.60
C ASP A 94 -2.96 19.82 -4.89
N ASP A 95 -4.12 20.00 -5.52
CA ASP A 95 -4.49 19.24 -6.73
C ASP A 95 -3.50 19.44 -7.87
N GLU A 96 -2.94 20.64 -8.04
CA GLU A 96 -1.90 20.89 -9.05
C GLU A 96 -0.64 20.05 -8.81
N GLY A 97 -0.17 19.98 -7.57
CA GLY A 97 0.97 19.15 -7.19
C GLY A 97 0.66 17.66 -7.41
N ARG A 98 -0.56 17.24 -7.08
CA ARG A 98 -1.01 15.87 -7.31
C ARG A 98 -1.04 15.51 -8.80
N TRP A 99 -1.57 16.39 -9.64
CA TRP A 99 -1.56 16.23 -11.10
C TRP A 99 -0.15 16.23 -11.68
N ALA A 100 0.76 17.05 -11.14
CA ALA A 100 2.16 17.05 -11.57
C ALA A 100 2.82 15.70 -11.33
N VAL A 101 2.60 15.07 -10.16
CA VAL A 101 3.10 13.72 -9.89
C VAL A 101 2.51 12.71 -10.88
N LEU A 102 1.19 12.74 -11.12
CA LEU A 102 0.55 11.81 -12.07
C LEU A 102 1.11 11.96 -13.49
N ARG A 103 1.34 13.19 -13.95
CA ARG A 103 1.95 13.45 -15.27
C ARG A 103 3.37 12.90 -15.36
N ARG A 104 4.19 13.12 -14.32
CA ARG A 104 5.56 12.56 -14.26
C ARG A 104 5.53 11.04 -14.39
N LEU A 105 4.69 10.36 -13.61
CA LEU A 105 4.59 8.90 -13.64
C LEU A 105 4.19 8.40 -15.03
N ALA A 106 3.18 9.01 -15.66
CA ALA A 106 2.73 8.63 -17.00
C ALA A 106 3.85 8.81 -18.06
N GLN A 107 4.65 9.88 -17.96
CA GLN A 107 5.79 10.10 -18.85
C GLN A 107 6.87 9.02 -18.66
N GLU A 108 7.19 8.66 -17.42
CA GLU A 108 8.14 7.60 -17.11
C GLU A 108 7.67 6.23 -17.60
N GLU A 109 6.37 5.96 -17.51
CA GLU A 109 5.73 4.74 -18.04
C GLU A 109 5.88 4.66 -19.56
N ALA A 110 5.47 5.71 -20.27
CA ALA A 110 5.60 5.79 -21.72
C ALA A 110 7.06 5.68 -22.19
N ALA A 111 8.00 6.30 -21.45
CA ALA A 111 9.42 6.21 -21.75
C ALA A 111 10.02 4.81 -21.44
N ALA A 112 9.44 4.06 -20.50
CA ALA A 112 9.83 2.67 -20.25
C ALA A 112 9.32 1.73 -21.34
N GLU A 113 8.10 1.94 -21.84
CA GLU A 113 7.50 1.15 -22.93
C GLU A 113 8.19 1.37 -24.29
N ALA A 114 8.75 2.57 -24.51
CA ALA A 114 9.44 2.92 -25.75
C ALA A 114 10.89 2.40 -25.83
N ARG A 115 11.42 1.80 -24.75
CA ARG A 115 12.78 1.27 -24.65
C ARG A 115 12.78 -0.24 -24.88
#